data_AF-A0A652YN40-F1
#
_entry.id   AF-A0A652YN40-F1
#
_cell.length_a   1.000
_cell.length_b   1.000
_cell.length_c   1.000
_cell.angle_alpha   90.00
_cell.angle_beta   90.00
_cell.angle_gamma   90.00
#
_symmetry.space_group_name_H-M   'P 1'
#
loop_
_entity.id
_entity.type
_entity.pdbx_description
1 polymer ?
#
loop_
_entity_poly.entity_id
_entity_poly.type
_entity_poly.pdbx_seq_one_letter_code
_entity_poly.pdbx_strand_id
1 'polypeptide(L)' 'MEKYKITLPEGTSTVGEFESDRDAIAHAVKLNHGCSDSVSVSRIDNTGKLIPTMLHCDSSPQAENHRRSSNSAQHA' A
#
# COMPACT_ATOMS: atom_id res chain seq x y z
N MET A 1 -8.30 -17.87 1.52
CA MET A 1 -8.47 -16.49 1.04
C MET A 1 -9.59 -15.85 1.83
N GLU A 2 -9.38 -14.61 2.29
CA GLU A 2 -10.35 -13.83 3.06
C GLU A 2 -10.79 -12.61 2.25
N LYS A 3 -11.99 -12.09 2.53
CA LYS A 3 -12.50 -10.90 1.85
C LYS A 3 -12.02 -9.64 2.53
N TYR A 4 -11.61 -8.66 1.73
CA TYR A 4 -11.17 -7.35 2.20
C TYR A 4 -11.90 -6.26 1.44
N LYS A 5 -12.25 -5.20 2.16
CA LYS A 5 -12.72 -3.94 1.60
C LYS A 5 -11.58 -2.93 1.63
N ILE A 6 -11.25 -2.39 0.46
CA ILE A 6 -10.28 -1.32 0.29
C ILE A 6 -11.07 -0.04 -0.01
N THR A 7 -10.78 1.03 0.70
CA THR A 7 -11.36 2.36 0.46
C THR A 7 -10.23 3.33 0.12
N LEU A 8 -10.30 3.90 -1.07
CA LEU A 8 -9.38 4.90 -1.58
C LEU A 8 -9.78 6.31 -1.06
N PRO A 9 -8.84 7.26 -1.00
CA PRO A 9 -9.10 8.62 -0.51
C PRO A 9 -10.14 9.39 -1.34
N GLU A 10 -10.30 9.04 -2.60
CA GLU A 10 -11.34 9.56 -3.50
C GLU A 10 -12.76 9.06 -3.15
N GLY A 11 -12.89 8.16 -2.17
CA GLY A 11 -14.16 7.56 -1.75
C GLY A 11 -14.52 6.27 -2.48
N THR A 12 -13.77 5.90 -3.53
CA THR A 12 -13.92 4.62 -4.23
C THR A 12 -13.64 3.47 -3.27
N SER A 13 -14.56 2.52 -3.17
CA SER A 13 -14.37 1.29 -2.41
C SER A 13 -14.39 0.07 -3.33
N THR A 14 -13.41 -0.82 -3.17
CA THR A 14 -13.36 -2.10 -3.88
C THR A 14 -13.33 -3.26 -2.87
N VAL A 15 -13.88 -4.40 -3.27
CA VAL A 15 -13.84 -5.64 -2.47
C VAL A 15 -13.03 -6.66 -3.24
N GLY A 16 -12.07 -7.29 -2.56
CA GLY A 16 -11.21 -8.32 -3.14
C GLY A 16 -10.93 -9.46 -2.16
N GLU A 17 -10.50 -10.60 -2.70
CA GLU A 17 -10.10 -11.76 -1.91
C GLU A 17 -8.57 -11.84 -1.89
N PHE A 18 -7.99 -11.90 -0.69
CA PHE A 18 -6.54 -11.91 -0.49
C PHE A 18 -6.14 -13.04 0.45
N GLU A 19 -4.87 -13.45 0.36
CA GLU A 19 -4.32 -14.51 1.22
C GLU A 19 -3.92 -13.99 2.61
N SER A 20 -3.60 -12.69 2.71
CA SER A 20 -3.20 -12.05 3.96
C SER A 20 -3.52 -10.55 3.99
N ASP A 21 -3.53 -9.96 5.20
CA ASP A 21 -3.63 -8.51 5.40
C ASP A 21 -2.55 -7.76 4.59
N ARG A 22 -1.34 -8.32 4.49
CA ARG A 22 -0.20 -7.71 3.80
C ARG A 22 -0.43 -7.61 2.29
N ASP A 23 -1.00 -8.66 1.69
CA ASP A 23 -1.32 -8.66 0.25
C ASP A 23 -2.44 -7.66 -0.07
N ALA A 24 -3.47 -7.61 0.78
CA ALA A 24 -4.56 -6.64 0.66
C ALA A 24 -4.05 -5.19 0.75
N ILE A 25 -3.14 -4.93 1.70
CA ILE A 25 -2.48 -3.63 1.88
C ILE A 25 -1.62 -3.27 0.66
N ALA A 26 -0.75 -4.17 0.20
CA ALA A 26 0.11 -3.93 -0.96
C ALA A 26 -0.72 -3.62 -2.22
N HIS A 27 -1.82 -4.34 -2.41
CA HIS A 27 -2.76 -4.06 -3.49
C HIS A 27 -3.43 -2.69 -3.35
N ALA A 28 -3.86 -2.33 -2.14
CA ALA A 28 -4.48 -1.04 -1.85
C ALA A 28 -3.54 0.14 -2.13
N VAL A 29 -2.27 0.03 -1.71
CA VAL A 29 -1.22 1.03 -2.01
C VAL A 29 -0.98 1.13 -3.51
N LYS A 30 -0.92 -0.01 -4.21
CA LYS A 30 -0.76 -0.04 -5.68
C LYS A 30 -1.94 0.64 -6.40
N LEU A 31 -3.17 0.44 -5.92
CA LEU A 31 -4.35 1.12 -6.46
C LEU A 31 -4.29 2.64 -6.24
N ASN A 32 -3.78 3.09 -5.10
CA ASN A 32 -3.62 4.51 -4.80
C ASN A 32 -2.31 5.09 -5.37
N HIS A 33 -1.88 4.64 -6.55
CA HIS A 33 -0.69 5.14 -7.26
C HIS A 33 0.62 5.04 -6.46
N GLY A 34 0.71 4.11 -5.49
CA GLY A 34 1.86 3.96 -4.61
C GLY A 34 1.83 4.81 -3.35
N CYS A 35 0.78 5.61 -3.12
CA CYS A 35 0.58 6.34 -1.88
C CYS A 35 -0.17 5.48 -0.86
N SER A 36 0.43 5.19 0.29
CA SER A 36 -0.29 4.56 1.42
C SER A 36 -1.08 5.55 2.25
N ASP A 37 -0.80 6.85 2.08
CA ASP A 37 -1.45 7.90 2.84
C ASP A 37 -2.94 7.96 2.50
N SER A 38 -3.79 7.94 3.52
CA SER A 38 -5.26 8.01 3.42
C SER A 38 -5.98 6.81 2.79
N VAL A 39 -5.32 5.66 2.56
CA VAL A 39 -5.98 4.42 2.14
C VAL A 39 -6.44 3.63 3.37
N SER A 40 -7.66 3.09 3.32
CA SER A 40 -8.19 2.24 4.39
C SER A 40 -8.40 0.82 3.90
N VAL A 41 -7.85 -0.16 4.63
CA VAL A 41 -8.06 -1.59 4.37
C VAL A 41 -8.76 -2.21 5.56
N SER A 42 -9.78 -3.02 5.31
CA SER A 42 -10.54 -3.72 6.35
C SER A 42 -10.88 -5.12 5.88
N ARG A 43 -10.62 -6.11 6.73
CA ARG A 43 -11.06 -7.48 6.51
C ARG A 43 -12.56 -7.60 6.77
N ILE A 44 -13.27 -8.34 5.93
CA ILE A 44 -14.67 -8.69 6.11
C ILE A 44 -14.71 -10.07 6.76
N ASP A 45 -15.22 -10.15 7.98
CA ASP A 45 -15.40 -11.45 8.65
C ASP A 45 -16.65 -12.19 8.13
N ASN A 46 -16.88 -13.38 8.65
CA ASN A 46 -18.00 -14.24 8.25
C ASN A 46 -19.38 -13.63 8.60
N THR A 47 -19.43 -12.66 9.50
CA THR A 47 -20.65 -11.92 9.85
C THR A 47 -20.86 -10.68 8.97
N GLY A 48 -19.92 -10.35 8.08
CA GLY A 48 -19.95 -9.16 7.24
C GLY A 48 -19.43 -7.89 7.93
N LYS A 49 -18.90 -8.01 9.15
CA LYS A 49 -18.28 -6.93 9.91
C LYS A 49 -16.91 -6.58 9.33
N LEU A 50 -16.64 -5.29 9.25
CA LEU A 50 -15.35 -4.74 8.87
C LEU A 50 -14.42 -4.71 10.09
N ILE A 51 -13.30 -5.43 9.99
CA ILE A 51 -12.20 -5.44 10.94
C ILE A 51 -11.07 -4.63 10.32
N PRO A 52 -10.74 -3.43 10.85
CA PRO A 52 -9.63 -2.63 10.35
C PRO A 52 -8.33 -3.42 10.40
N THR A 53 -7.59 -3.47 9.30
CA THR A 53 -6.23 -4.01 9.31
C THR A 53 -5.29 -2.87 9.70
N MET A 54 -4.37 -3.10 10.63
CA MET A 54 -3.44 -2.04 11.04
C MET A 54 -2.45 -1.79 9.90
N LEU A 55 -2.74 -0.77 9.10
CA LEU A 55 -1.77 -0.11 8.23
C LEU A 55 -0.80 0.67 9.11
N HIS A 56 0.15 -0.01 9.73
CA HIS A 56 1.36 0.68 10.14
C HIS A 56 2.13 0.97 8.86
N CYS A 57 1.96 2.19 8.36
CA CYS A 57 2.97 2.83 7.55
C CYS A 57 4.21 2.94 8.43
N ASP A 58 5.08 1.93 8.41
CA ASP A 58 6.49 2.20 8.64
C ASP A 58 6.92 3.09 7.48
N SER A 59 6.68 4.38 7.63
CA SER A 59 7.34 5.43 6.89
C SER A 59 8.82 5.33 7.24
N SER A 60 9.53 4.34 6.68
CA SER A 60 10.98 4.38 6.59
C SER A 60 11.30 5.11 5.28
N PRO A 61 11.65 6.41 5.30
CA PRO A 61 12.09 7.10 4.11
C PRO A 61 13.52 6.64 3.79
N GLN A 62 13.72 5.46 3.21
CA GLN A 62 15.07 5.01 2.83
C GLN A 62 15.06 3.77 1.92
N ALA A 63 14.81 3.97 0.63
CA ALA A 63 15.53 3.22 -0.42
C ALA A 63 15.45 3.92 -1.78
N GLU A 64 15.47 5.27 -1.83
CA GLU A 64 15.90 5.95 -3.05
C GLU A 64 17.44 5.96 -3.07
N ASN A 65 18.04 4.78 -3.27
CA ASN A 65 19.42 4.68 -3.76
C ASN A 65 19.38 4.77 -5.29
N HIS A 66 18.77 5.82 -5.83
CA HIS A 66 19.15 6.32 -7.14
C HIS A 66 20.46 7.07 -7.00
N ARG A 67 21.56 6.34 -6.73
CA ARG A 67 22.88 6.84 -7.16
C ARG A 67 22.88 6.82 -8.68
N ARG A 68 22.38 7.93 -9.24
CA ARG A 68 22.84 8.48 -10.51
C ARG A 68 24.38 8.44 -10.49
N SER A 69 24.97 7.40 -11.07
CA SER A 69 26.35 7.49 -11.54
C SER A 69 26.34 8.35 -12.79
N SER A 70 26.20 9.66 -12.59
CA SER A 70 26.49 10.65 -13.63
C SER A 70 28.00 10.74 -13.77
N ASN A 71 28.51 10.21 -14.87
CA ASN A 71 29.81 10.58 -15.43
C ASN A 71 29.96 12.11 -15.45
N SER A 72 31.06 12.64 -14.92
CA SER A 72 31.65 13.88 -15.42
C SER A 72 33.15 13.91 -15.13
N ALA A 73 33.89 14.31 -16.17
CA ALA A 73 35.34 14.36 -16.27
C ALA A 73 35.97 15.49 -15.45
N GLN A 74 37.17 15.23 -14.91
CA GLN A 74 38.23 16.20 -14.59
C GLN A 74 39.55 15.39 -14.73
N HIS A 75 40.38 15.52 -15.77
CA HIS A 75 41.21 16.65 -16.21
C HIS A 75 42.04 17.27 -15.08
N ALA A 76 43.24 16.71 -14.87
CA ALA A 76 44.49 17.42 -14.60
C ALA A 76 45.66 16.44 -14.81
#